data_AF-A0A840YTU7-F1
#
_entry.id   AF-A0A840YTU7-F1
#
_cell.length_a   1.000
_cell.length_b   1.000
_cell.length_c   1.000
_cell.angle_alpha   90.00
_cell.angle_beta   90.00
_cell.angle_gamma   90.00
#
_symmetry.space_group_name_H-M   'P 1'
#
loop_
_entity.id
_entity.type
_entity.pdbx_description
1 polymer ?
#
loop_
_entity_poly.entity_id
_entity_poly.type
_entity_poly.pdbx_seq_one_letter_code
_entity_poly.pdbx_strand_id
1 'polypeptide(L)'
;MRLLFRDGAAVVRLELTGRTVDDAGEEEDALSWEMGFHLFQAGDPDVSQPVLAVPVELIEDLRYRIELIGATAGEPVWLNLARPYGLLGTVPWERDLSSALGRSLLRLPDFPQRPGERSDVLENVVIVDPDPTTPEDDVLRRTKAIVDAILAGSSRGNTRVQIFPSAACVAHLGSLSTSPQVRIHDPGDAPTTTDFAKSHPDLALSFRAVCWSNWIGKAVAGRGIDAIHILCRAGVLDGCACPFLSCSPSPKERVVALVPVSQEELVLLLDRAGGWATSFAEMSDDADSSLRQFSDAFARARPGAVLYHRLGETPDEELAQAFSLLFAGTPGAPPMLRDGFLYCHPSFVRDSHFATADPFELVAAHAVLLAQRAPVGRRLLSALTKALPVVPTIEAGVQPGWLNATQRLLEAAAFEELRRSSGDVLLAKAPPVIQPTAEIVAQDSARTEVIAEIQDVISNFAKSHSGGRTGV
;
A
#
# COMPACT_ATOMS: atom_id res chain seq x y z
N MET A 1 12.37 16.45 -4.23
CA MET A 1 12.13 17.61 -3.33
C MET A 1 12.68 17.30 -1.95
N ARG A 2 13.38 18.22 -1.28
CA ARG A 2 14.01 18.04 0.04
C ARG A 2 13.79 19.27 0.91
N LEU A 3 13.48 19.11 2.19
CA LEU A 3 13.44 20.25 3.13
C LEU A 3 14.84 20.46 3.74
N LEU A 4 15.30 21.71 3.71
CA LEU A 4 16.59 22.15 4.24
C LEU A 4 16.35 23.27 5.27
N PHE A 5 17.24 23.37 6.25
CA PHE A 5 17.28 24.50 7.17
C PHE A 5 18.56 25.31 6.88
N ARG A 6 18.40 26.58 6.51
CA ARG A 6 19.51 27.50 6.22
C ARG A 6 19.25 28.84 6.88
N ASP A 7 20.23 29.36 7.61
CA ASP A 7 20.19 30.69 8.22
C ASP A 7 18.92 30.97 9.06
N GLY A 8 18.42 29.95 9.75
CA GLY A 8 17.21 30.04 10.57
C GLY A 8 15.88 29.97 9.80
N ALA A 9 15.92 29.79 8.47
CA ALA A 9 14.75 29.60 7.62
C ALA A 9 14.66 28.17 7.09
N ALA A 10 13.42 27.69 6.93
CA ALA A 10 13.12 26.44 6.23
C ALA A 10 12.98 26.71 4.71
N VAL A 11 13.73 25.95 3.92
CA VAL A 11 13.81 26.07 2.44
C VAL A 11 13.51 24.71 1.83
N VAL A 12 12.70 24.69 0.78
CA VAL A 12 12.42 23.49 -0.02
C VAL A 12 13.33 23.51 -1.23
N ARG A 13 14.25 22.53 -1.30
CA ARG A 13 15.08 22.27 -2.48
C ARG A 13 14.33 21.35 -3.44
N LEU A 14 14.29 21.77 -4.69
CA LEU A 14 13.59 21.10 -5.78
C LEU A 14 14.64 20.68 -6.81
N GLU A 15 14.51 19.47 -7.31
CA GLU A 15 15.40 18.90 -8.31
C GLU A 15 14.53 18.22 -9.36
N LEU A 16 14.80 18.52 -10.62
CA LEU A 16 14.16 17.89 -11.78
C LEU A 16 15.25 17.22 -12.61
N THR A 17 15.04 15.93 -12.88
CA THR A 17 15.92 15.11 -13.72
C THR A 17 15.13 14.62 -14.93
N GLY A 18 15.73 14.73 -16.11
CA GLY A 18 15.14 14.33 -17.39
C GLY A 18 15.44 12.88 -17.77
N ARG A 19 15.59 12.00 -16.79
CA ARG A 19 16.14 10.68 -17.05
C ARG A 19 15.14 9.83 -17.82
N THR A 20 15.47 9.47 -19.06
CA THR A 20 14.90 8.27 -19.67
C THR A 20 15.51 7.07 -18.94
N VAL A 21 14.68 6.12 -18.50
CA VAL A 21 15.10 4.99 -17.64
C VAL A 21 16.25 4.17 -18.24
N ASP A 22 16.45 4.26 -19.56
CA ASP A 22 17.45 3.50 -20.31
C ASP A 22 18.85 4.13 -20.34
N ASP A 23 19.02 5.40 -19.98
CA ASP A 23 20.32 6.10 -20.03
C ASP A 23 21.00 6.15 -18.65
N ALA A 24 21.67 5.05 -18.30
CA ALA A 24 22.40 4.91 -17.05
C ALA A 24 23.84 5.50 -17.08
N GLY A 25 24.29 6.03 -18.22
CA GLY A 25 25.71 6.26 -18.50
C GLY A 25 26.26 7.68 -18.31
N GLU A 26 25.44 8.72 -18.41
CA GLU A 26 25.90 10.12 -18.30
C GLU A 26 25.13 10.83 -17.17
N GLU A 27 25.86 11.50 -16.27
CA GLU A 27 25.26 12.40 -15.28
C GLU A 27 24.61 13.58 -16.03
N GLU A 28 23.32 13.44 -16.36
CA GLU A 28 22.55 14.58 -16.85
C GLU A 28 22.52 15.69 -15.79
N ASP A 29 22.69 16.93 -16.23
CA ASP A 29 22.61 18.12 -15.39
C ASP A 29 21.21 18.23 -14.76
N ALA A 30 21.09 17.79 -13.50
CA ALA A 30 19.88 17.96 -12.73
C ALA A 30 19.58 19.45 -12.52
N LEU A 31 18.37 19.89 -12.90
CA LEU A 31 17.92 21.26 -12.66
C LEU A 31 17.54 21.40 -11.19
N SER A 32 18.34 22.12 -10.40
CA SER A 32 18.08 22.37 -8.97
C SER A 32 17.68 23.82 -8.71
N TRP A 33 16.68 24.03 -7.85
CA TRP A 33 16.30 25.36 -7.34
C TRP A 33 15.73 25.27 -5.93
N GLU A 34 15.51 26.42 -5.29
CA GLU A 34 15.12 26.53 -3.89
C GLU A 34 13.97 27.53 -3.71
N MET A 35 13.06 27.23 -2.78
CA MET A 35 11.92 28.08 -2.43
C MET A 35 11.72 28.13 -0.91
N GLY A 36 11.21 29.24 -0.37
CA GLY A 36 10.91 29.34 1.05
C GLY A 36 9.74 28.43 1.47
N PHE A 37 9.88 27.69 2.58
CA PHE A 37 8.81 26.80 3.07
C PHE A 37 7.53 27.56 3.46
N HIS A 38 7.65 28.82 3.89
CA HIS A 38 6.52 29.67 4.23
C HIS A 38 5.56 29.89 3.04
N LEU A 39 6.02 29.75 1.80
CA LEU A 39 5.18 29.85 0.60
C LEU A 39 4.17 28.71 0.49
N PHE A 40 4.42 27.58 1.16
CA PHE A 40 3.52 26.43 1.18
C PHE A 40 2.41 26.57 2.22
N GLN A 41 2.52 27.52 3.16
CA GLN A 41 1.54 27.71 4.21
C GLN A 41 0.33 28.48 3.65
N ALA A 42 -0.81 27.81 3.60
CA ALA A 42 -2.09 28.39 3.23
C ALA A 42 -2.99 28.50 4.48
N GLY A 43 -3.77 29.57 4.55
CA GLY A 43 -4.78 29.76 5.60
C GLY A 43 -4.29 30.55 6.82
N ASP A 44 -5.14 30.58 7.84
CA ASP A 44 -4.96 31.36 9.06
C ASP A 44 -3.93 30.66 9.99
N PRO A 45 -2.89 31.37 10.47
CA PRO A 45 -1.92 30.81 11.43
C PRO A 45 -2.54 30.32 12.74
N ASP A 46 -3.78 30.71 13.07
CA ASP A 46 -4.47 30.29 14.30
C ASP A 46 -5.10 28.88 14.21
N VAL A 47 -5.08 28.22 13.06
CA VAL A 47 -5.55 26.83 12.94
C VAL A 47 -4.51 25.88 13.54
N SER A 48 -4.98 24.92 14.35
CA SER A 48 -4.13 23.94 15.05
C SER A 48 -3.25 23.10 14.13
N GLN A 49 -3.57 23.04 12.83
CA GLN A 49 -2.74 22.45 11.78
C GLN A 49 -2.68 23.37 10.55
N PRO A 50 -1.49 23.74 10.07
CA PRO A 50 -1.37 24.55 8.87
C PRO A 50 -1.85 23.76 7.65
N VAL A 51 -2.76 24.35 6.87
CA VAL A 51 -3.13 23.80 5.57
C VAL A 51 -1.98 24.11 4.62
N LEU A 52 -1.42 23.09 3.97
CA LEU A 52 -0.36 23.31 2.99
C LEU A 52 -0.90 23.25 1.56
N ALA A 53 -0.44 24.15 0.70
CA ALA A 53 -0.81 24.24 -0.70
C ALA A 53 0.43 24.38 -1.60
N VAL A 54 0.29 24.08 -2.88
CA VAL A 54 1.36 24.27 -3.86
C VAL A 54 1.45 25.75 -4.24
N PRO A 55 2.61 26.41 -4.08
CA PRO A 55 2.80 27.80 -4.50
C PRO A 55 2.60 27.95 -6.01
N VAL A 56 1.97 29.05 -6.46
CA VAL A 56 1.75 29.30 -7.89
C VAL A 56 3.07 29.44 -8.64
N GLU A 57 4.07 30.06 -8.02
CA GLU A 57 5.40 30.24 -8.56
C GLU A 57 6.07 28.89 -8.86
N LEU A 58 5.82 27.88 -8.02
CA LEU A 58 6.34 26.53 -8.25
C LEU A 58 5.70 25.89 -9.49
N ILE A 59 4.41 26.13 -9.73
CA ILE A 59 3.70 25.59 -10.89
C ILE A 59 4.29 26.16 -12.18
N GLU A 60 4.52 27.47 -12.23
CA GLU A 60 5.08 28.16 -13.39
C GLU A 60 6.52 27.71 -13.67
N ASP A 61 7.35 27.67 -12.62
CA ASP A 61 8.74 27.20 -12.71
C ASP A 61 8.81 25.74 -13.19
N LEU A 62 7.97 24.87 -12.63
CA LEU A 62 7.97 23.46 -12.99
C LEU A 62 7.50 23.24 -14.43
N ARG A 63 6.49 24.00 -14.90
CA ARG A 63 6.05 23.95 -16.30
C ARG A 63 7.19 24.33 -17.25
N TYR A 64 7.84 25.47 -17.01
CA TYR A 64 8.97 25.93 -17.81
C TYR A 64 10.11 24.90 -17.84
N ARG A 65 10.45 24.31 -16.69
CA ARG A 65 11.53 23.33 -16.59
C ARG A 65 11.22 21.99 -17.26
N ILE A 66 9.96 21.52 -17.19
CA ILE A 66 9.51 20.32 -17.89
C ILE A 66 9.61 20.52 -19.42
N GLU A 67 9.24 21.71 -19.91
CA GLU A 67 9.39 22.06 -21.33
C GLU A 67 10.87 22.11 -21.73
N LEU A 68 11.74 22.67 -20.88
CA LEU A 68 13.17 22.78 -21.12
C LEU A 68 13.86 21.43 -21.27
N ILE A 69 13.51 20.43 -20.44
CA ILE A 69 14.06 19.06 -20.52
C ILE A 69 13.43 18.23 -21.65
N GLY A 70 12.44 18.77 -22.38
CA GLY A 70 11.82 18.07 -23.51
C GLY A 70 11.00 16.83 -23.12
N ALA A 71 10.43 16.77 -21.91
CA ALA A 71 9.69 15.59 -21.44
C ALA A 71 8.48 15.28 -22.35
N THR A 72 8.33 14.02 -22.76
CA THR A 72 7.29 13.62 -23.74
C THR A 72 5.89 13.83 -23.16
N ALA A 73 4.94 14.31 -23.97
CA ALA A 73 3.55 14.48 -23.53
C ALA A 73 2.95 13.15 -23.06
N GLY A 74 2.22 13.16 -21.93
CA GLY A 74 1.59 11.98 -21.35
C GLY A 74 2.46 11.16 -20.38
N GLU A 75 3.75 11.46 -20.26
CA GLU A 75 4.59 10.87 -19.22
C GLU A 75 4.22 11.42 -17.83
N PRO A 76 4.09 10.54 -16.81
CA PRO A 76 3.83 11.02 -15.47
C PRO A 76 5.05 11.74 -14.91
N VAL A 77 4.81 12.72 -14.06
CA VAL A 77 5.84 13.32 -13.22
C VAL A 77 5.97 12.48 -11.95
N TRP A 78 7.20 12.04 -11.64
CA TRP A 78 7.51 11.29 -10.44
C TRP A 78 7.95 12.23 -9.32
N LEU A 79 7.15 12.31 -8.26
CA LEU A 79 7.46 13.07 -7.08
C LEU A 79 8.24 12.21 -6.09
N ASN A 80 9.53 12.52 -5.93
CA ASN A 80 10.35 11.99 -4.84
C ASN A 80 10.43 13.02 -3.70
N LEU A 81 9.88 12.67 -2.54
CA LEU A 81 9.98 13.46 -1.30
C LEU A 81 11.18 12.96 -0.48
N ALA A 82 12.35 13.55 -0.74
CA ALA A 82 13.58 13.24 -0.05
C ALA A 82 13.53 13.75 1.39
N ARG A 83 13.96 12.89 2.32
CA ARG A 83 13.91 13.17 3.76
C ARG A 83 14.94 14.24 4.17
N PRO A 84 14.77 14.86 5.35
CA PRO A 84 13.47 15.07 5.97
C PRO A 84 12.63 16.00 5.08
N TYR A 85 11.31 15.81 5.03
CA TYR A 85 10.41 16.71 4.30
C TYR A 85 9.23 17.21 5.16
N GLY A 86 9.19 16.82 6.44
CA GLY A 86 8.16 17.27 7.38
C GLY A 86 6.74 17.04 6.86
N LEU A 87 5.95 18.11 6.85
CA LEU A 87 4.55 18.10 6.40
C LEU A 87 4.41 18.20 4.87
N LEU A 88 5.48 18.31 4.08
CA LEU A 88 5.34 18.39 2.61
C LEU A 88 4.64 17.18 1.99
N GLY A 89 4.62 16.02 2.68
CA GLY A 89 3.85 14.86 2.23
C GLY A 89 2.33 15.05 2.30
N THR A 90 1.84 16.01 3.08
CA THR A 90 0.39 16.30 3.19
C THR A 90 -0.11 17.29 2.15
N VAL A 91 0.79 18.00 1.46
CA VAL A 91 0.43 18.91 0.36
C VAL A 91 -0.31 18.09 -0.72
N PRO A 92 -1.43 18.61 -1.25
CA PRO A 92 -2.20 17.96 -2.31
C PRO A 92 -1.55 18.17 -3.68
N TRP A 93 -0.28 17.75 -3.80
CA TRP A 93 0.52 17.91 -5.01
C TRP A 93 -0.20 17.43 -6.27
N GLU A 94 -0.84 16.28 -6.18
CA GLU A 94 -1.51 15.64 -7.31
C GLU A 94 -2.66 16.50 -7.84
N ARG A 95 -3.45 17.09 -6.94
CA ARG A 95 -4.56 17.99 -7.31
C ARG A 95 -4.07 19.23 -8.05
N ASP A 96 -3.10 19.88 -7.45
CA ASP A 96 -2.69 21.23 -7.84
C ASP A 96 -1.73 21.17 -9.04
N LEU A 97 -0.84 20.17 -9.09
CA LEU A 97 0.12 20.01 -10.19
C LEU A 97 -0.45 19.25 -11.38
N SER A 98 -1.23 18.17 -11.19
CA SER A 98 -1.64 17.35 -12.35
C SER A 98 -2.52 18.14 -13.32
N SER A 99 -3.43 18.95 -12.78
CA SER A 99 -4.29 19.83 -13.56
C SER A 99 -3.50 20.94 -14.26
N ALA A 100 -2.57 21.58 -13.54
CA ALA A 100 -1.79 22.70 -14.06
C ALA A 100 -0.71 22.30 -15.09
N LEU A 101 -0.19 21.08 -15.00
CA LEU A 101 0.81 20.53 -15.91
C LEU A 101 0.19 19.70 -17.03
N GLY A 102 -1.09 19.32 -16.93
CA GLY A 102 -1.76 18.43 -17.89
C GLY A 102 -1.15 17.03 -17.93
N ARG A 103 -0.62 16.55 -16.79
CA ARG A 103 0.12 15.29 -16.67
C ARG A 103 -0.25 14.59 -15.37
N SER A 104 -0.15 13.27 -15.33
CA SER A 104 -0.35 12.52 -14.08
C SER A 104 0.83 12.75 -13.14
N LEU A 105 0.57 12.86 -11.84
CA LEU A 105 1.59 12.91 -10.80
C LEU A 105 1.55 11.63 -9.98
N LEU A 106 2.69 10.97 -9.83
CA LEU A 106 2.84 9.77 -9.00
C LEU A 106 3.95 9.97 -8.00
N ARG A 107 3.84 9.36 -6.81
CA ARG A 107 4.90 9.43 -5.80
C ARG A 107 5.82 8.24 -5.92
N LEU A 108 7.12 8.51 -5.85
CA LEU A 108 8.13 7.46 -5.90
C LEU A 108 8.26 6.83 -4.50
N PRO A 109 8.06 5.51 -4.37
CA PRO A 109 8.37 4.80 -3.14
C PRO A 109 9.88 4.75 -2.90
N ASP A 110 10.31 4.61 -1.64
CA ASP A 110 11.72 4.35 -1.30
C ASP A 110 12.18 2.93 -1.74
N PHE A 111 11.31 2.15 -2.36
CA PHE A 111 11.50 0.73 -2.65
C PHE A 111 11.92 0.50 -4.10
N PRO A 112 13.03 -0.24 -4.34
CA PRO A 112 13.60 -0.37 -5.68
C PRO A 112 12.94 -1.44 -6.55
N GLN A 113 11.99 -2.21 -6.02
CA GLN A 113 11.34 -3.29 -6.77
C GLN A 113 9.82 -3.26 -6.63
N ARG A 114 9.15 -3.50 -7.76
CA ARG A 114 7.74 -3.87 -7.77
C ARG A 114 7.60 -5.25 -7.14
N PRO A 115 6.66 -5.42 -6.19
CA PRO A 115 6.51 -6.71 -5.58
C PRO A 115 5.94 -7.78 -6.51
N GLY A 116 6.25 -9.05 -6.23
CA GLY A 116 5.71 -10.18 -6.98
C GLY A 116 4.18 -10.28 -6.85
N GLU A 117 3.49 -10.41 -7.98
CA GLU A 117 2.03 -10.43 -8.08
C GLU A 117 1.52 -11.72 -8.74
N ARG A 118 0.33 -12.17 -8.34
CA ARG A 118 -0.38 -13.26 -9.03
C ARG A 118 -1.11 -12.72 -10.25
N SER A 119 -0.81 -13.21 -11.45
CA SER A 119 -1.42 -12.64 -12.67
C SER A 119 -2.90 -12.95 -12.87
N ASP A 120 -3.39 -14.06 -12.29
CA ASP A 120 -4.71 -14.59 -12.63
C ASP A 120 -5.76 -14.35 -11.52
N VAL A 121 -5.31 -14.07 -10.29
CA VAL A 121 -6.16 -13.94 -9.11
C VAL A 121 -5.84 -12.63 -8.39
N LEU A 122 -6.88 -11.87 -8.03
CA LEU A 122 -6.78 -10.73 -7.13
C LEU A 122 -7.64 -10.98 -5.90
N GLU A 123 -7.03 -11.02 -4.73
CA GLU A 123 -7.74 -11.18 -3.47
C GLU A 123 -7.64 -9.89 -2.66
N ASN A 124 -8.73 -9.12 -2.60
CA ASN A 124 -8.79 -7.84 -1.90
C ASN A 124 -9.54 -7.99 -0.58
N VAL A 125 -9.05 -7.31 0.44
CA VAL A 125 -9.72 -7.16 1.73
C VAL A 125 -10.14 -5.73 1.91
N VAL A 126 -11.39 -5.47 2.27
CA VAL A 126 -11.90 -4.14 2.60
C VAL A 126 -12.30 -4.12 4.07
N ILE A 127 -11.56 -3.39 4.90
CA ILE A 127 -11.89 -3.15 6.30
C ILE A 127 -12.79 -1.92 6.36
N VAL A 128 -13.97 -2.05 6.96
CA VAL A 128 -14.96 -0.97 7.07
C VAL A 128 -15.27 -0.76 8.55
N ASP A 129 -14.77 0.34 9.12
CA ASP A 129 -14.96 0.69 10.52
C ASP A 129 -15.23 2.19 10.72
N PRO A 130 -16.41 2.66 10.26
CA PRO A 130 -16.79 4.07 10.31
C PRO A 130 -17.12 4.53 11.74
N ASP A 131 -17.31 5.83 11.92
CA ASP A 131 -17.88 6.37 13.15
C ASP A 131 -19.30 5.85 13.37
N PRO A 132 -19.72 5.49 14.60
CA PRO A 132 -21.12 5.13 14.86
C PRO A 132 -22.12 6.23 14.48
N THR A 133 -21.65 7.48 14.36
CA THR A 133 -22.44 8.62 13.90
C THR A 133 -22.41 8.82 12.38
N THR A 134 -21.57 8.09 11.64
CA THR A 134 -21.53 8.16 10.17
C THR A 134 -22.87 7.66 9.60
N PRO A 135 -23.55 8.42 8.72
CA PRO A 135 -24.80 8.01 8.12
C PRO A 135 -24.67 6.67 7.38
N GLU A 136 -25.68 5.81 7.52
CA GLU A 136 -25.70 4.46 6.91
C GLU A 136 -25.51 4.51 5.38
N ASP A 137 -26.16 5.47 4.73
CA ASP A 137 -26.08 5.70 3.29
C ASP A 137 -24.65 6.07 2.85
N ASP A 138 -23.92 6.84 3.66
CA ASP A 138 -22.53 7.19 3.38
C ASP A 138 -21.60 5.97 3.53
N VAL A 139 -21.85 5.14 4.54
CA VAL A 139 -21.08 3.90 4.71
C VAL A 139 -21.25 2.99 3.50
N LEU A 140 -22.50 2.78 3.07
CA LEU A 140 -22.82 1.98 1.89
C LEU A 140 -22.21 2.59 0.62
N ARG A 141 -22.42 3.89 0.39
CA ARG A 141 -21.93 4.60 -0.80
C ARG A 141 -20.41 4.54 -0.93
N ARG A 142 -19.67 4.87 0.13
CA ARG A 142 -18.19 4.87 0.13
C ARG A 142 -17.63 3.46 -0.04
N THR A 143 -18.20 2.48 0.67
CA THR A 143 -17.78 1.08 0.52
C THR A 143 -18.06 0.57 -0.90
N LYS A 144 -19.24 0.89 -1.45
CA LYS A 144 -19.61 0.54 -2.83
C LYS A 144 -18.64 1.15 -3.84
N ALA A 145 -18.27 2.43 -3.69
CA ALA A 145 -17.35 3.10 -4.60
C ALA A 145 -15.99 2.38 -4.67
N ILE A 146 -15.44 1.96 -3.52
CA ILE A 146 -14.19 1.19 -3.45
C ILE A 146 -14.37 -0.18 -4.12
N VAL A 147 -15.44 -0.91 -3.80
CA VAL A 147 -15.71 -2.25 -4.37
C VAL A 147 -15.87 -2.18 -5.89
N ASP A 148 -16.69 -1.24 -6.38
CA ASP A 148 -16.92 -1.05 -7.81
C ASP A 148 -15.61 -0.69 -8.52
N ALA A 149 -14.81 0.22 -7.95
CA ALA A 149 -13.53 0.62 -8.54
C ALA A 149 -12.53 -0.54 -8.59
N ILE A 150 -12.46 -1.40 -7.57
CA ILE A 150 -11.61 -2.61 -7.58
C ILE A 150 -12.04 -3.54 -8.71
N LEU A 151 -13.34 -3.80 -8.83
CA LEU A 151 -13.89 -4.71 -9.83
C LEU A 151 -13.72 -4.15 -11.26
N ALA A 152 -13.90 -2.84 -11.44
CA ALA A 152 -13.74 -2.16 -12.73
C ALA A 152 -12.26 -2.03 -13.14
N GLY A 153 -11.36 -1.79 -12.18
CA GLY A 153 -9.92 -1.64 -12.44
C GLY A 153 -9.21 -2.96 -12.70
N SER A 154 -9.67 -4.08 -12.15
CA SER A 154 -8.94 -5.34 -12.29
C SER A 154 -9.16 -6.02 -13.65
N SER A 155 -8.08 -6.34 -14.34
CA SER A 155 -8.10 -7.18 -15.56
C SER A 155 -7.93 -8.69 -15.27
N ARG A 156 -7.75 -9.06 -14.00
CA ARG A 156 -7.44 -10.44 -13.59
C ARG A 156 -8.71 -11.31 -13.72
N GLY A 157 -8.54 -12.54 -14.20
CA GLY A 157 -9.68 -13.46 -14.46
C GLY A 157 -10.44 -13.91 -13.21
N ASN A 158 -9.90 -13.67 -12.02
CA ASN A 158 -10.55 -13.96 -10.76
C ASN A 158 -10.27 -12.89 -9.70
N THR A 159 -11.07 -11.84 -9.71
CA THR A 159 -11.03 -10.79 -8.68
C THR A 159 -12.08 -11.04 -7.63
N ARG A 160 -11.65 -11.04 -6.37
CA ARG A 160 -12.49 -11.22 -5.18
C ARG A 160 -12.30 -10.06 -4.23
N VAL A 161 -13.41 -9.64 -3.62
CA VAL A 161 -13.44 -8.58 -2.62
C VAL A 161 -14.10 -9.15 -1.37
N GLN A 162 -13.31 -9.25 -0.30
CA GLN A 162 -13.76 -9.70 1.01
C GLN A 162 -13.92 -8.49 1.92
N ILE A 163 -15.16 -8.18 2.27
CA ILE A 163 -15.51 -7.03 3.12
C ILE A 163 -15.61 -7.51 4.57
N PHE A 164 -14.85 -6.84 5.44
CA PHE A 164 -14.82 -7.05 6.88
C PHE A 164 -15.37 -5.78 7.55
N PRO A 165 -16.68 -5.73 7.82
CA PRO A 165 -17.29 -4.61 8.50
C PRO A 165 -17.20 -4.75 10.02
N SER A 166 -17.27 -3.62 10.73
CA SER A 166 -17.60 -3.63 12.14
C SER A 166 -19.06 -4.01 12.36
N ALA A 167 -19.38 -4.50 13.56
CA ALA A 167 -20.75 -4.86 13.94
C ALA A 167 -21.77 -3.73 13.71
N ALA A 168 -21.34 -2.47 13.83
CA ALA A 168 -22.21 -1.31 13.69
C ALA A 168 -22.76 -1.16 12.27
N CYS A 169 -22.04 -1.62 11.23
CA CYS A 169 -22.41 -1.30 9.85
C CYS A 169 -22.71 -2.50 8.94
N VAL A 170 -22.54 -3.74 9.42
CA VAL A 170 -22.75 -4.95 8.59
C VAL A 170 -24.14 -5.02 7.96
N ALA A 171 -25.18 -4.57 8.67
CA ALA A 171 -26.57 -4.62 8.20
C ALA A 171 -26.78 -3.77 6.93
N HIS A 172 -26.10 -2.62 6.82
CA HIS A 172 -26.26 -1.68 5.69
C HIS A 172 -25.53 -2.15 4.43
N LEU A 173 -24.50 -2.99 4.59
CA LEU A 173 -23.68 -3.44 3.47
C LEU A 173 -24.27 -4.64 2.73
N GLY A 174 -25.31 -5.29 3.26
CA GLY A 174 -25.86 -6.55 2.72
C GLY A 174 -26.18 -6.52 1.22
N SER A 175 -26.57 -5.36 0.69
CA SER A 175 -26.86 -5.15 -0.74
C SER A 175 -25.63 -5.34 -1.68
N LEU A 176 -24.41 -5.20 -1.16
CA LEU A 176 -23.18 -5.38 -1.93
C LEU A 176 -22.88 -6.87 -2.22
N SER A 177 -23.50 -7.80 -1.48
CA SER A 177 -23.33 -9.25 -1.68
C SER A 177 -24.07 -9.80 -2.91
N THR A 178 -24.64 -8.92 -3.75
CA THR A 178 -25.32 -9.32 -5.00
C THR A 178 -24.35 -9.82 -6.06
N SER A 179 -23.09 -9.38 -6.02
CA SER A 179 -22.04 -9.88 -6.90
C SER A 179 -21.38 -11.13 -6.31
N PRO A 180 -21.19 -12.22 -7.09
CA PRO A 180 -20.50 -13.42 -6.61
C PRO A 180 -19.01 -13.18 -6.29
N GLN A 181 -18.45 -12.06 -6.74
CA GLN A 181 -17.08 -11.66 -6.46
C GLN A 181 -16.94 -10.96 -5.11
N VAL A 182 -18.04 -10.54 -4.50
CA VAL A 182 -18.06 -9.77 -3.26
C VAL A 182 -18.60 -10.65 -2.14
N ARG A 183 -17.82 -10.78 -1.07
CA ARG A 183 -18.22 -11.51 0.12
C ARG A 183 -18.13 -10.59 1.33
N ILE A 184 -19.24 -10.44 2.04
CA ILE A 184 -19.30 -9.76 3.33
C ILE A 184 -19.18 -10.81 4.42
N HIS A 185 -18.24 -10.61 5.35
CA HIS A 185 -18.06 -11.49 6.50
C HIS A 185 -18.90 -11.01 7.69
N ASP A 186 -19.42 -11.96 8.46
CA ASP A 186 -20.20 -11.67 9.66
C ASP A 186 -19.27 -11.29 10.82
N PRO A 187 -19.33 -10.06 11.36
CA PRO A 187 -18.53 -9.68 12.52
C PRO A 187 -18.79 -10.54 13.76
N GLY A 188 -19.92 -11.27 13.83
CA GLY A 188 -20.18 -12.27 14.85
C GLY A 188 -19.14 -13.39 14.94
N ASP A 189 -18.41 -13.66 13.85
CA ASP A 189 -17.32 -14.63 13.77
C ASP A 189 -15.96 -14.08 14.24
N ALA A 190 -15.87 -12.77 14.44
CA ALA A 190 -14.66 -12.12 14.90
C ALA A 190 -14.41 -12.42 16.40
N PRO A 191 -13.14 -12.60 16.80
CA PRO A 191 -12.79 -12.79 18.20
C PRO A 191 -13.01 -11.49 18.99
N THR A 192 -13.47 -11.60 20.23
CA THR A 192 -13.47 -10.47 21.16
C THR A 192 -12.06 -10.21 21.68
N THR A 193 -11.82 -9.00 22.21
CA THR A 193 -10.55 -8.68 22.90
C THR A 193 -10.27 -9.65 24.05
N THR A 194 -11.32 -10.07 24.75
CA THR A 194 -11.25 -11.02 25.87
C THR A 194 -10.91 -12.43 25.41
N ASP A 195 -11.50 -12.90 24.31
CA ASP A 195 -11.17 -14.20 23.72
C ASP A 195 -9.72 -14.25 23.25
N PHE A 196 -9.26 -13.14 22.66
CA PHE A 196 -7.88 -13.00 22.24
C PHE A 196 -6.90 -13.04 23.42
N ALA A 197 -7.14 -12.23 24.45
CA ALA A 197 -6.30 -12.16 25.65
C ALA A 197 -6.20 -13.51 26.38
N LYS A 198 -7.29 -14.29 26.42
CA LYS A 198 -7.28 -15.65 26.99
C LYS A 198 -6.43 -16.63 26.19
N SER A 199 -6.46 -16.50 24.86
CA SER A 199 -5.73 -17.40 23.96
C SER A 199 -4.25 -17.06 23.86
N HIS A 200 -3.87 -15.82 24.19
CA HIS A 200 -2.50 -15.31 24.07
C HIS A 200 -2.14 -14.42 25.26
N PRO A 201 -2.05 -14.97 26.48
CA PRO A 201 -1.76 -14.19 27.68
C PRO A 201 -0.42 -13.43 27.61
N ASP A 202 0.54 -13.98 26.85
CA ASP A 202 1.88 -13.41 26.69
C ASP A 202 1.96 -12.31 25.62
N LEU A 203 0.95 -12.17 24.75
CA LEU A 203 0.88 -11.12 23.72
C LEU A 203 0.12 -9.88 24.23
N ALA A 204 0.09 -9.71 25.55
CA ALA A 204 -0.61 -8.63 26.23
C ALA A 204 -0.20 -7.27 25.64
N LEU A 205 -1.17 -6.64 24.94
CA LEU A 205 -1.26 -5.20 24.66
C LEU A 205 -0.55 -4.62 23.43
N SER A 206 0.43 -5.30 22.82
CA SER A 206 1.22 -4.68 21.73
C SER A 206 0.53 -4.64 20.37
N PHE A 207 -0.70 -5.17 20.26
CA PHE A 207 -1.24 -5.53 18.96
C PHE A 207 -2.76 -5.38 18.94
N ARG A 208 -3.18 -4.12 18.90
CA ARG A 208 -4.56 -3.74 19.16
C ARG A 208 -5.47 -4.01 17.96
N ALA A 209 -4.89 -4.12 16.76
CA ALA A 209 -5.55 -4.57 15.53
C ALA A 209 -5.60 -6.11 15.36
N VAL A 210 -5.17 -6.91 16.34
CA VAL A 210 -5.07 -8.37 16.15
C VAL A 210 -6.41 -9.09 16.02
N CYS A 211 -7.48 -8.56 16.61
CA CYS A 211 -8.82 -9.12 16.38
C CYS A 211 -9.19 -9.09 14.89
N TRP A 212 -8.92 -7.96 14.22
CA TRP A 212 -9.08 -7.81 12.77
C TRP A 212 -8.17 -8.76 12.01
N SER A 213 -6.87 -8.78 12.32
CA SER A 213 -5.89 -9.65 11.66
C SER A 213 -6.24 -11.13 11.73
N ASN A 214 -6.61 -11.62 12.92
CA ASN A 214 -6.96 -13.02 13.13
C ASN A 214 -8.25 -13.39 12.42
N TRP A 215 -9.25 -12.50 12.45
CA TRP A 215 -10.50 -12.72 11.76
C TRP A 215 -10.28 -12.79 10.24
N ILE A 216 -9.54 -11.83 9.68
CA ILE A 216 -9.16 -11.83 8.26
C ILE A 216 -8.40 -13.10 7.90
N GLY A 217 -7.35 -13.44 8.65
CA GLY A 217 -6.52 -14.63 8.40
C GLY A 217 -7.32 -15.94 8.41
N LYS A 218 -8.26 -16.08 9.37
CA LYS A 218 -9.16 -17.24 9.45
C LYS A 218 -10.14 -17.28 8.27
N ALA A 219 -10.75 -16.14 7.94
CA ALA A 219 -11.76 -16.02 6.90
C ALA A 219 -11.20 -16.24 5.49
N VAL A 220 -9.98 -15.79 5.23
CA VAL A 220 -9.28 -16.07 3.96
C VAL A 220 -8.77 -17.50 3.88
N ALA A 221 -8.83 -18.28 4.97
CA ALA A 221 -8.56 -19.72 5.02
C ALA A 221 -7.22 -20.11 4.37
N GLY A 222 -6.16 -19.35 4.67
CA GLY A 222 -4.83 -19.57 4.11
C GLY A 222 -4.70 -19.22 2.64
N ARG A 223 -5.63 -18.47 2.03
CA ARG A 223 -5.39 -17.81 0.74
C ARG A 223 -4.57 -16.54 0.97
N GLY A 224 -3.60 -16.28 0.10
CA GLY A 224 -2.85 -15.02 0.12
C GLY A 224 -3.74 -13.85 -0.26
N ILE A 225 -3.58 -12.72 0.43
CA ILE A 225 -4.23 -11.43 0.13
C ILE A 225 -3.27 -10.62 -0.76
N ASP A 226 -3.81 -9.87 -1.72
CA ASP A 226 -3.04 -8.97 -2.58
C ASP A 226 -3.09 -7.52 -2.05
N ALA A 227 -4.27 -7.05 -1.68
CA ALA A 227 -4.48 -5.67 -1.24
C ALA A 227 -5.41 -5.60 -0.01
N ILE A 228 -5.12 -4.64 0.87
CA ILE A 228 -6.01 -4.26 1.98
C ILE A 228 -6.45 -2.80 1.80
N HIS A 229 -7.75 -2.57 1.78
CA HIS A 229 -8.37 -1.25 1.69
C HIS A 229 -8.97 -0.94 3.05
N ILE A 230 -8.66 0.23 3.60
CA ILE A 230 -9.07 0.62 4.95
C ILE A 230 -9.95 1.85 4.87
N LEU A 231 -11.21 1.66 5.25
CA LEU A 231 -12.24 2.69 5.37
C LEU A 231 -12.48 2.91 6.87
N CYS A 232 -11.87 3.96 7.41
CA CYS A 232 -11.90 4.23 8.83
C CYS A 232 -11.93 5.74 9.10
N ARG A 233 -12.02 6.10 10.38
CA ARG A 233 -11.77 7.46 10.84
C ARG A 233 -10.28 7.64 11.12
N ALA A 234 -9.80 8.87 10.98
CA ALA A 234 -8.46 9.24 11.38
C ALA A 234 -8.50 10.43 12.34
N GLY A 235 -7.35 10.71 12.94
CA GLY A 235 -7.15 11.89 13.76
C GLY A 235 -5.73 11.95 14.28
N VAL A 236 -5.46 12.89 15.17
CA VAL A 236 -4.15 13.07 15.78
C VAL A 236 -4.17 12.64 17.24
N LEU A 237 -3.22 11.77 17.60
CA LEU A 237 -2.93 11.39 18.97
C LEU A 237 -1.45 11.69 19.26
N ASP A 238 -1.17 12.42 20.33
CA ASP A 238 0.19 12.79 20.74
C ASP A 238 1.00 13.46 19.61
N GLY A 239 0.34 14.28 18.79
CA GLY A 239 0.95 14.96 17.64
C GLY A 239 1.18 14.06 16.41
N CYS A 240 0.80 12.79 16.47
CA CYS A 240 0.93 11.83 15.38
C CYS A 240 -0.42 11.54 14.75
N ALA A 241 -0.51 11.69 13.43
CA ALA A 241 -1.67 11.25 12.68
C ALA A 241 -1.79 9.72 12.69
N CYS A 242 -2.98 9.21 12.96
CA CYS A 242 -3.26 7.78 13.00
C CYS A 242 -4.71 7.45 12.58
N PRO A 243 -4.92 6.31 11.90
CA PRO A 243 -6.25 5.75 11.73
C PRO A 243 -6.71 5.12 13.05
N PHE A 244 -8.02 5.17 13.29
CA PHE A 244 -8.64 4.52 14.45
C PHE A 244 -9.51 3.37 13.99
N LEU A 245 -9.28 2.21 14.60
CA LEU A 245 -10.14 1.04 14.48
C LEU A 245 -10.70 0.68 15.85
N SER A 246 -11.88 0.09 15.87
CA SER A 246 -12.42 -0.64 17.01
C SER A 246 -11.46 -1.75 17.44
N CYS A 247 -11.31 -1.94 18.75
CA CYS A 247 -10.49 -2.99 19.33
C CYS A 247 -10.92 -4.42 18.91
N SER A 248 -12.17 -4.59 18.53
CA SER A 248 -12.71 -5.78 17.90
C SER A 248 -13.91 -5.41 17.03
N PRO A 249 -14.08 -6.01 15.84
CA PRO A 249 -15.30 -5.85 15.06
C PRO A 249 -16.49 -6.61 15.64
N SER A 250 -16.27 -7.48 16.64
CA SER A 250 -17.28 -8.40 17.16
C SER A 250 -18.43 -7.68 17.86
N PRO A 251 -19.71 -8.02 17.57
CA PRO A 251 -20.86 -7.49 18.32
C PRO A 251 -20.90 -8.00 19.77
N LYS A 252 -20.07 -8.99 20.11
CA LYS A 252 -19.95 -9.55 21.46
C LYS A 252 -19.06 -8.70 22.38
N GLU A 253 -18.38 -7.71 21.83
CA GLU A 253 -17.55 -6.79 22.59
C GLU A 253 -18.43 -5.91 23.48
N ARG A 254 -18.14 -5.86 24.80
CA ARG A 254 -18.95 -5.09 25.75
C ARG A 254 -18.75 -3.58 25.60
N VAL A 255 -17.54 -3.18 25.23
CA VAL A 255 -17.14 -1.78 25.06
C VAL A 255 -16.37 -1.69 23.75
N VAL A 256 -16.94 -0.99 22.78
CA VAL A 256 -16.24 -0.67 21.53
C VAL A 256 -15.29 0.49 21.83
N ALA A 257 -14.05 0.15 22.21
CA ALA A 257 -12.99 1.14 22.34
C ALA A 257 -12.39 1.42 20.96
N LEU A 258 -12.26 2.70 20.62
CA LEU A 258 -11.50 3.12 19.45
C LEU A 258 -10.04 3.18 19.81
N VAL A 259 -9.24 2.66 18.91
CA VAL A 259 -7.83 2.45 19.15
C VAL A 259 -7.04 2.99 17.97
N PRO A 260 -6.03 3.85 18.22
CA PRO A 260 -5.10 4.26 17.19
C PRO A 260 -4.33 3.03 16.69
N VAL A 261 -4.24 2.86 15.38
CA VAL A 261 -3.45 1.80 14.76
C VAL A 261 -2.11 2.38 14.35
N SER A 262 -1.03 1.81 14.86
CA SER A 262 0.32 2.26 14.50
C SER A 262 0.69 1.79 13.08
N GLN A 263 1.73 2.39 12.51
CA GLN A 263 2.25 1.93 11.21
C GLN A 263 2.77 0.50 11.34
N GLU A 264 3.52 0.19 12.41
CA GLU A 264 4.08 -1.13 12.67
C GLU A 264 2.99 -2.21 12.76
N GLU A 265 1.90 -1.94 13.48
CA GLU A 265 0.77 -2.85 13.59
C GLU A 265 0.15 -3.15 12.22
N LEU A 266 0.00 -2.12 11.39
CA LEU A 266 -0.57 -2.26 10.05
C LEU A 266 0.40 -2.97 9.08
N VAL A 267 1.71 -2.69 9.16
CA VAL A 267 2.74 -3.41 8.41
C VAL A 267 2.67 -4.89 8.74
N LEU A 268 2.60 -5.23 10.02
CA LEU A 268 2.54 -6.62 10.46
C LEU A 268 1.24 -7.32 10.03
N LEU A 269 0.10 -6.60 10.02
CA LEU A 269 -1.16 -7.10 9.45
C LEU A 269 -0.97 -7.47 7.98
N LEU A 270 -0.41 -6.56 7.18
CA LEU A 270 -0.19 -6.77 5.75
C LEU A 270 0.84 -7.86 5.46
N ASP A 271 1.93 -7.92 6.21
CA ASP A 271 2.96 -8.93 6.07
C ASP A 271 2.40 -10.32 6.36
N ARG A 272 1.62 -10.46 7.46
CA ARG A 272 0.95 -11.72 7.81
C ARG A 272 -0.10 -12.12 6.76
N ALA A 273 -0.80 -11.15 6.19
CA ALA A 273 -1.79 -11.36 5.13
C ALA A 273 -1.15 -11.66 3.76
N GLY A 274 0.12 -11.29 3.57
CA GLY A 274 0.81 -11.33 2.29
C GLY A 274 0.45 -10.19 1.33
N GLY A 275 -0.23 -9.15 1.81
CA GLY A 275 -0.69 -8.03 0.98
C GLY A 275 0.46 -7.15 0.51
N TRP A 276 0.46 -6.73 -0.75
CA TRP A 276 1.49 -5.89 -1.36
C TRP A 276 1.00 -4.48 -1.70
N ALA A 277 -0.33 -4.27 -1.68
CA ALA A 277 -0.94 -2.96 -1.83
C ALA A 277 -1.78 -2.59 -0.60
N THR A 278 -1.89 -1.30 -0.33
CA THR A 278 -2.79 -0.77 0.68
C THR A 278 -3.46 0.49 0.16
N SER A 279 -4.76 0.65 0.42
CA SER A 279 -5.42 1.93 0.21
C SER A 279 -6.11 2.43 1.45
N PHE A 280 -6.12 3.75 1.61
CA PHE A 280 -6.76 4.45 2.71
C PHE A 280 -7.82 5.39 2.14
N ALA A 281 -9.02 5.30 2.70
CA ALA A 281 -10.12 6.19 2.40
C ALA A 281 -10.81 6.60 3.70
N GLU A 282 -11.11 7.89 3.82
CA GLU A 282 -11.73 8.44 5.03
C GLU A 282 -13.25 8.31 4.97
N MET A 283 -13.84 7.98 6.13
CA MET A 283 -15.29 7.86 6.31
C MET A 283 -15.96 9.15 6.81
N SER A 284 -15.17 10.13 7.25
CA SER A 284 -15.65 11.48 7.58
C SER A 284 -15.55 12.41 6.37
N ASP A 285 -16.43 13.41 6.32
CA ASP A 285 -16.30 14.53 5.37
C ASP A 285 -15.44 15.68 5.91
N ASP A 286 -15.17 15.66 7.21
CA ASP A 286 -14.20 16.57 7.81
C ASP A 286 -12.86 16.32 7.13
N ALA A 287 -12.32 17.37 6.51
CA ALA A 287 -11.13 17.31 5.68
C ALA A 287 -9.88 17.12 6.54
N ASP A 288 -9.78 15.99 7.23
CA ASP A 288 -8.69 15.74 8.15
C ASP A 288 -7.44 15.33 7.36
N SER A 289 -6.41 16.18 7.46
CA SER A 289 -5.09 15.91 6.89
C SER A 289 -4.43 14.67 7.52
N SER A 290 -4.98 14.16 8.63
CA SER A 290 -4.44 13.04 9.40
C SER A 290 -4.34 11.75 8.58
N LEU A 291 -5.39 11.28 7.90
CA LEU A 291 -5.27 10.02 7.15
C LEU A 291 -4.30 10.14 5.97
N ARG A 292 -4.27 11.30 5.33
CA ARG A 292 -3.29 11.64 4.28
C ARG A 292 -1.86 11.59 4.82
N GLN A 293 -1.61 12.23 5.97
CA GLN A 293 -0.31 12.24 6.64
C GLN A 293 0.12 10.84 7.06
N PHE A 294 -0.79 10.06 7.65
CA PHE A 294 -0.51 8.68 8.03
C PHE A 294 -0.18 7.83 6.80
N SER A 295 -0.97 7.93 5.73
CA SER A 295 -0.76 7.18 4.49
C SER A 295 0.60 7.48 3.86
N ASP A 296 1.04 8.73 3.90
CA ASP A 296 2.34 9.17 3.38
C ASP A 296 3.50 8.60 4.24
N ALA A 297 3.34 8.62 5.56
CA ALA A 297 4.30 8.00 6.45
C ALA A 297 4.32 6.46 6.33
N PHE A 298 3.16 5.84 6.11
CA PHE A 298 3.02 4.41 5.90
C PHE A 298 3.66 3.95 4.59
N ALA A 299 3.46 4.69 3.49
CA ALA A 299 4.08 4.42 2.18
C ALA A 299 5.61 4.41 2.23
N ARG A 300 6.18 5.18 3.16
CA ARG A 300 7.61 5.15 3.43
C ARG A 300 8.04 3.98 4.29
N ALA A 301 7.19 3.51 5.20
CA ALA A 301 7.59 2.49 6.16
C ALA A 301 7.73 1.09 5.52
N ARG A 302 6.96 0.79 4.47
CA ARG A 302 6.76 -0.58 3.98
C ARG A 302 6.82 -0.73 2.46
N PRO A 303 7.41 -1.83 1.93
CA PRO A 303 7.36 -2.13 0.51
C PRO A 303 5.92 -2.30 0.02
N GLY A 304 5.64 -1.76 -1.16
CA GLY A 304 4.37 -1.92 -1.82
C GLY A 304 3.77 -0.63 -2.35
N ALA A 305 2.60 -0.78 -2.99
CA ALA A 305 1.82 0.36 -3.44
C ALA A 305 0.96 0.89 -2.29
N VAL A 306 0.91 2.22 -2.14
CA VAL A 306 0.05 2.88 -1.15
C VAL A 306 -0.77 3.97 -1.84
N LEU A 307 -2.09 3.81 -1.79
CA LEU A 307 -3.05 4.76 -2.31
C LEU A 307 -3.74 5.47 -1.15
N TYR A 308 -3.72 6.79 -1.15
CA TYR A 308 -4.66 7.58 -0.36
C TYR A 308 -5.68 8.20 -1.31
N HIS A 309 -6.96 8.08 -1.00
CA HIS A 309 -8.01 8.64 -1.85
C HIS A 309 -9.21 9.09 -1.02
N ARG A 310 -9.61 10.35 -1.19
CA ARG A 310 -10.83 10.90 -0.58
C ARG A 310 -12.01 10.61 -1.50
N LEU A 311 -12.98 9.87 -0.98
CA LEU A 311 -14.17 9.48 -1.73
C LEU A 311 -15.17 10.65 -1.80
N GLY A 312 -15.52 11.06 -3.03
CA GLY A 312 -16.55 12.06 -3.30
C GLY A 312 -17.97 11.48 -3.36
N GLU A 313 -18.96 12.33 -3.66
CA GLU A 313 -20.37 11.93 -3.82
C GLU A 313 -20.63 11.14 -5.12
N THR A 314 -19.89 11.44 -6.18
CA THR A 314 -20.06 10.84 -7.51
C THR A 314 -19.18 9.61 -7.71
N PRO A 315 -19.54 8.70 -8.65
CA PRO A 315 -18.66 7.62 -9.07
C PRO A 315 -17.27 8.11 -9.42
N ASP A 316 -16.25 7.42 -8.91
CA ASP A 316 -14.89 7.90 -8.92
C ASP A 316 -14.05 7.21 -9.99
N GLU A 317 -14.04 7.81 -11.18
CA GLU A 317 -13.25 7.32 -12.31
C GLU A 317 -11.74 7.33 -12.01
N GLU A 318 -11.27 8.25 -11.18
CA GLU A 318 -9.85 8.40 -10.83
C GLU A 318 -9.39 7.23 -9.96
N LEU A 319 -10.22 6.84 -8.99
CA LEU A 319 -9.98 5.66 -8.17
C LEU A 319 -9.97 4.37 -9.02
N ALA A 320 -10.90 4.23 -9.96
CA ALA A 320 -10.92 3.08 -10.87
C ALA A 320 -9.67 3.02 -11.77
N GLN A 321 -9.18 4.18 -12.24
CA GLN A 321 -7.92 4.27 -12.98
C GLN A 321 -6.71 3.89 -12.10
N ALA A 322 -6.68 4.32 -10.84
CA ALA A 322 -5.62 3.95 -9.92
C ALA A 322 -5.61 2.44 -9.65
N PHE A 323 -6.77 1.82 -9.43
CA PHE A 323 -6.87 0.37 -9.30
C PHE A 323 -6.59 -0.36 -10.61
N SER A 324 -6.88 0.24 -11.76
CA SER A 324 -6.47 -0.30 -13.06
C SER A 324 -4.95 -0.38 -13.19
N LEU A 325 -4.25 0.71 -12.86
CA LEU A 325 -2.79 0.74 -12.85
C LEU A 325 -2.22 -0.34 -11.91
N LEU A 326 -2.76 -0.47 -10.69
CA LEU A 326 -2.26 -1.41 -9.70
C LEU A 326 -2.60 -2.86 -10.02
N PHE A 327 -3.82 -3.15 -10.47
CA PHE A 327 -4.37 -4.50 -10.50
C PHE A 327 -4.45 -5.13 -11.89
N ALA A 328 -4.00 -4.43 -12.93
CA ALA A 328 -3.93 -4.98 -14.28
C ALA A 328 -2.92 -6.14 -14.42
N GLY A 329 -1.93 -6.24 -13.52
CA GLY A 329 -0.85 -7.23 -13.61
C GLY A 329 0.12 -7.01 -14.77
N THR A 330 -0.07 -5.93 -15.54
CA THR A 330 0.83 -5.41 -16.58
C THR A 330 0.95 -3.91 -16.39
N PRO A 331 2.00 -3.26 -16.92
CA PRO A 331 2.07 -1.81 -16.87
C PRO A 331 0.87 -1.15 -17.56
N GLY A 332 0.49 0.04 -17.08
CA GLY A 332 -0.71 0.75 -17.55
C GLY A 332 -0.57 2.26 -17.51
N ALA A 333 -1.62 2.96 -17.94
CA ALA A 333 -1.66 4.42 -17.92
C ALA A 333 -1.73 4.94 -16.46
N PRO A 334 -0.95 5.97 -16.09
CA PRO A 334 -1.00 6.53 -14.76
C PRO A 334 -2.32 7.30 -14.52
N PRO A 335 -2.93 7.23 -13.32
CA PRO A 335 -4.14 7.98 -13.00
C PRO A 335 -3.85 9.47 -12.76
N MET A 336 -4.80 10.33 -13.13
CA MET A 336 -4.81 11.74 -12.73
C MET A 336 -5.65 11.92 -11.47
N LEU A 337 -5.03 11.73 -10.30
CA LEU A 337 -5.71 11.86 -9.00
C LEU A 337 -5.90 13.34 -8.62
N ARG A 338 -7.14 13.76 -8.35
CA ARG A 338 -7.47 15.09 -7.80
C ARG A 338 -7.52 15.07 -6.29
N ASP A 339 -8.08 14.01 -5.72
CA ASP A 339 -8.36 13.94 -4.29
C ASP A 339 -7.59 12.82 -3.58
N GLY A 340 -6.35 12.60 -4.00
CA GLY A 340 -5.55 11.49 -3.50
C GLY A 340 -4.07 11.60 -3.84
N PHE A 341 -3.33 10.53 -3.55
CA PHE A 341 -1.99 10.28 -4.08
C PHE A 341 -1.74 8.79 -4.19
N LEU A 342 -0.83 8.41 -5.09
CA LEU A 342 -0.41 7.03 -5.26
C LEU A 342 1.12 6.92 -5.19
N TYR A 343 1.61 6.22 -4.17
CA TYR A 343 2.96 5.67 -4.15
C TYR A 343 2.97 4.34 -4.90
N CYS A 344 3.74 4.25 -5.99
CA CYS A 344 3.91 2.99 -6.71
C CYS A 344 5.26 2.95 -7.45
N HIS A 345 5.77 1.75 -7.71
CA HIS A 345 7.01 1.59 -8.46
C HIS A 345 6.82 2.01 -9.94
N PRO A 346 7.80 2.62 -10.63
CA PRO A 346 7.62 3.02 -12.02
C PRO A 346 7.34 1.88 -12.99
N SER A 347 7.66 0.64 -12.61
CA SER A 347 7.30 -0.55 -13.39
C SER A 347 5.80 -0.88 -13.41
N PHE A 348 4.97 -0.12 -12.68
CA PHE A 348 3.51 -0.12 -12.89
C PHE A 348 3.11 0.69 -14.13
N VAL A 349 3.91 1.67 -14.56
CA VAL A 349 3.57 2.53 -15.71
C VAL A 349 4.25 2.05 -16.99
N ARG A 350 5.49 1.56 -16.89
CA ARG A 350 6.27 1.10 -18.05
C ARG A 350 7.02 -0.17 -17.71
N ASP A 351 7.29 -1.02 -18.70
CA ASP A 351 8.24 -2.13 -18.52
C ASP A 351 9.64 -1.55 -18.27
N SER A 352 9.94 -1.30 -17.00
CA SER A 352 11.17 -0.65 -16.56
C SER A 352 12.05 -1.73 -15.96
N HIS A 353 13.11 -2.10 -16.67
CA HIS A 353 14.19 -2.89 -16.10
C HIS A 353 15.08 -1.97 -15.30
N PHE A 354 14.65 -1.60 -14.09
CA PHE A 354 15.61 -1.04 -13.14
C PHE A 354 16.65 -2.11 -12.86
N ALA A 355 17.91 -1.86 -13.22
CA ALA A 355 19.02 -2.71 -12.86
C ALA A 355 19.07 -2.78 -11.34
N THR A 356 18.58 -3.88 -10.78
CA THR A 356 18.51 -4.03 -9.33
C THR A 356 19.88 -4.40 -8.81
N ALA A 357 20.32 -3.73 -7.75
CA ALA A 357 21.49 -4.17 -7.00
C ALA A 357 21.32 -5.62 -6.49
N ASP A 358 22.45 -6.30 -6.33
CA ASP A 358 22.65 -7.68 -5.83
C ASP A 358 21.68 -8.15 -4.71
N PRO A 359 21.36 -7.38 -3.64
CA PRO A 359 20.49 -7.88 -2.55
C PRO A 359 19.05 -8.20 -2.97
N PHE A 360 18.61 -7.77 -4.15
CA PHE A 360 17.27 -8.02 -4.63
C PHE A 360 17.16 -9.06 -5.76
N GLU A 361 18.26 -9.64 -6.23
CA GLU A 361 18.19 -10.74 -7.20
C GLU A 361 17.39 -11.93 -6.65
N LEU A 362 17.55 -12.21 -5.35
CA LEU A 362 16.88 -13.29 -4.67
C LEU A 362 15.38 -13.02 -4.47
N VAL A 363 15.04 -11.78 -4.09
CA VAL A 363 13.65 -11.31 -3.99
C VAL A 363 12.96 -11.41 -5.35
N ALA A 364 13.67 -11.04 -6.42
CA ALA A 364 13.20 -11.17 -7.81
C ALA A 364 13.01 -12.64 -8.20
N ALA A 365 13.93 -13.54 -7.85
CA ALA A 365 13.79 -14.97 -8.13
C ALA A 365 12.56 -15.58 -7.45
N HIS A 366 12.27 -15.19 -6.20
CA HIS A 366 11.04 -15.60 -5.50
C HIS A 366 9.78 -14.97 -6.10
N ALA A 367 9.85 -13.71 -6.53
CA ALA A 367 8.75 -13.04 -7.21
C ALA A 367 8.36 -13.76 -8.52
N VAL A 368 9.33 -14.33 -9.25
CA VAL A 368 9.06 -15.15 -10.44
C VAL A 368 8.26 -16.41 -10.10
N LEU A 369 8.52 -17.05 -8.95
CA LEU A 369 7.74 -18.21 -8.49
C LEU A 369 6.29 -17.84 -8.19
N LEU A 370 6.07 -16.68 -7.56
CA LEU A 370 4.74 -16.14 -7.29
C LEU A 370 3.99 -15.80 -8.59
N ALA A 371 4.69 -15.22 -9.56
CA ALA A 371 4.13 -14.76 -10.83
C ALA A 371 3.82 -15.89 -11.83
N GLN A 372 4.12 -17.16 -11.50
CA GLN A 372 3.83 -18.28 -12.39
C GLN A 372 2.33 -18.39 -12.68
N ARG A 373 1.96 -18.10 -13.93
CA ARG A 373 0.58 -18.21 -14.42
C ARG A 373 0.09 -19.65 -14.31
N ALA A 374 -1.21 -19.84 -14.06
CA ALA A 374 -1.79 -21.16 -14.13
C ALA A 374 -1.68 -21.73 -15.56
N PRO A 375 -1.37 -23.03 -15.73
CA PRO A 375 -1.33 -23.66 -17.05
C PRO A 375 -2.63 -23.41 -17.82
N VAL A 376 -2.54 -23.18 -19.15
CA VAL A 376 -3.68 -22.83 -20.01
C VAL A 376 -4.88 -23.78 -19.81
N GLY A 377 -4.64 -25.09 -19.71
CA GLY A 377 -5.71 -26.07 -19.47
C GLY A 377 -6.46 -25.88 -18.15
N ARG A 378 -5.78 -25.44 -17.07
CA ARG A 378 -6.44 -25.13 -15.80
C ARG A 378 -7.23 -23.82 -15.87
N ARG A 379 -6.74 -22.82 -16.61
CA ARG A 379 -7.48 -21.57 -16.86
C ARG A 379 -8.74 -21.83 -17.67
N LEU A 380 -8.63 -22.64 -18.73
CA LEU A 380 -9.77 -23.04 -19.55
C LEU A 380 -10.78 -23.88 -18.76
N LEU A 381 -10.31 -24.83 -17.95
CA LEU A 381 -11.18 -25.60 -17.06
C LEU A 381 -11.90 -24.69 -16.04
N SER A 382 -11.18 -23.77 -15.40
CA SER A 382 -11.77 -22.81 -14.46
C SER A 382 -12.84 -21.93 -15.13
N ALA A 383 -12.58 -21.43 -16.34
CA ALA A 383 -13.54 -20.66 -17.11
C ALA A 383 -14.80 -21.49 -17.45
N LEU A 384 -14.62 -22.74 -17.88
CA LEU A 384 -15.74 -23.65 -18.17
C LEU A 384 -16.56 -23.99 -16.91
N THR A 385 -15.91 -24.24 -15.77
CA THR A 385 -16.62 -24.51 -14.51
C THR A 385 -17.37 -23.29 -13.99
N LYS A 386 -16.84 -22.07 -14.20
CA LYS A 386 -17.56 -20.83 -13.83
C LYS A 386 -18.87 -20.66 -14.62
N ALA A 387 -18.93 -21.16 -15.86
CA ALA A 387 -20.13 -21.11 -16.69
C ALA A 387 -21.17 -22.20 -16.34
N LEU A 388 -20.77 -23.25 -15.60
CA LEU A 388 -21.61 -24.39 -15.27
C LEU A 388 -21.85 -24.46 -13.74
N PRO A 389 -23.02 -24.00 -13.23
CA PRO A 389 -23.27 -23.88 -11.79
C PRO A 389 -23.29 -25.22 -11.02
N VAL A 390 -23.29 -26.36 -11.72
CA VAL A 390 -23.34 -27.70 -11.12
C VAL A 390 -21.94 -28.26 -10.81
N VAL A 391 -20.89 -27.74 -11.42
CA VAL A 391 -19.53 -28.27 -11.23
C VAL A 391 -18.80 -27.41 -10.19
N PRO A 392 -18.25 -28.00 -9.10
CA PRO A 392 -17.45 -27.23 -8.15
C PRO A 392 -16.27 -26.60 -8.89
N THR A 393 -16.17 -25.27 -8.82
CA THR A 393 -15.12 -24.50 -9.47
C THR A 393 -13.77 -24.96 -8.93
N ILE A 394 -12.98 -25.64 -9.75
CA ILE A 394 -11.60 -25.97 -9.41
C ILE A 394 -10.80 -24.67 -9.49
N GLU A 395 -10.49 -24.08 -8.33
CA GLU A 395 -9.67 -22.88 -8.27
C GLU A 395 -8.25 -23.21 -8.71
N ALA A 396 -7.93 -22.86 -9.94
CA ALA A 396 -6.61 -23.07 -10.51
C ALA A 396 -5.57 -22.25 -9.74
N GLY A 397 -4.75 -22.92 -8.92
CA GLY A 397 -3.46 -22.38 -8.48
C GLY A 397 -3.53 -21.32 -7.40
N VAL A 398 -4.44 -21.43 -6.43
CA VAL A 398 -4.36 -20.59 -5.23
C VAL A 398 -3.12 -20.99 -4.45
N GLN A 399 -2.06 -20.18 -4.58
CA GLN A 399 -0.87 -20.33 -3.78
C GLN A 399 -1.26 -20.17 -2.29
N PRO A 400 -0.64 -20.96 -1.41
CA PRO A 400 -0.91 -20.84 0.01
C PRO A 400 -0.45 -19.47 0.49
N GLY A 401 -1.23 -18.84 1.36
CA GLY A 401 -1.04 -17.47 1.81
C GLY A 401 0.26 -17.25 2.56
N TRP A 402 0.82 -18.31 3.17
CA TRP A 402 2.15 -18.24 3.78
C TRP A 402 3.23 -17.89 2.75
N LEU A 403 3.09 -18.28 1.48
CA LEU A 403 4.08 -17.97 0.45
C LEU A 403 4.13 -16.46 0.16
N ASN A 404 2.97 -15.82 0.04
CA ASN A 404 2.88 -14.36 -0.08
C ASN A 404 3.43 -13.68 1.17
N ALA A 405 3.05 -14.16 2.36
CA ALA A 405 3.53 -13.60 3.63
C ALA A 405 5.06 -13.69 3.76
N THR A 406 5.66 -14.82 3.38
CA THR A 406 7.10 -14.98 3.38
C THR A 406 7.78 -14.07 2.37
N GLN A 407 7.22 -13.91 1.16
CA GLN A 407 7.73 -12.93 0.21
C GLN A 407 7.72 -11.51 0.80
N ARG A 408 6.63 -11.09 1.45
CA ARG A 408 6.54 -9.78 2.09
C ARG A 408 7.61 -9.60 3.17
N LEU A 409 7.80 -10.63 3.99
CA LEU A 409 8.83 -10.64 5.03
C LEU A 409 10.24 -10.49 4.44
N LEU A 410 10.54 -11.20 3.35
CA LEU A 410 11.83 -11.12 2.65
C LEU A 410 12.05 -9.73 2.03
N GLU A 411 11.03 -9.15 1.39
CA GLU A 411 11.08 -7.79 0.85
C GLU A 411 11.32 -6.74 1.93
N ALA A 412 10.59 -6.84 3.06
CA ALA A 412 10.77 -5.95 4.21
C ALA A 412 12.17 -6.10 4.82
N ALA A 413 12.68 -7.33 4.94
CA ALA A 413 14.02 -7.61 5.44
C ALA A 413 15.11 -7.06 4.52
N ALA A 414 15.00 -7.29 3.21
CA ALA A 414 15.95 -6.77 2.21
C ALA A 414 15.97 -5.24 2.19
N PHE A 415 14.80 -4.63 2.33
CA PHE A 415 14.71 -3.18 2.41
C PHE A 415 15.28 -2.58 3.69
N GLU A 416 15.04 -3.21 4.85
CA GLU A 416 15.67 -2.76 6.09
C GLU A 416 17.20 -2.90 6.02
N GLU A 417 17.70 -3.93 5.34
CA GLU A 417 19.13 -4.07 5.09
C GLU A 417 19.65 -2.96 4.17
N LEU A 418 18.95 -2.66 3.07
CA LEU A 418 19.29 -1.53 2.19
C LEU A 418 19.36 -0.21 2.97
N ARG A 419 18.42 0.01 3.89
CA ARG A 419 18.42 1.18 4.78
C ARG A 419 19.64 1.21 5.69
N ARG A 420 19.99 0.08 6.30
CA ARG A 420 21.17 -0.04 7.17
C ARG A 420 22.48 0.16 6.40
N SER A 421 22.56 -0.35 5.18
CA SER A 421 23.76 -0.24 4.33
C SER A 421 23.88 1.13 3.64
N SER A 422 22.77 1.88 3.52
CA SER A 422 22.77 3.19 2.88
C SER A 422 23.60 4.18 3.69
N GLY A 423 24.59 4.81 3.04
CA GLY A 423 25.36 5.92 3.62
C GLY A 423 24.53 7.19 3.83
N ASP A 424 23.30 7.23 3.31
CA ASP A 424 22.36 8.32 3.59
C ASP A 424 21.85 8.18 5.02
N VAL A 425 22.30 9.10 5.89
CA VAL A 425 21.90 9.24 7.30
C VAL A 425 20.38 9.28 7.49
N LEU A 426 19.63 9.59 6.43
CA LEU A 426 18.17 9.74 6.45
C LEU A 426 17.41 8.47 6.00
N LEU A 427 18.11 7.59 5.28
CA LEU A 427 17.65 6.22 5.01
C LEU A 427 18.11 5.26 6.10
N ALA A 428 19.31 5.48 6.64
CA ALA A 428 19.77 4.82 7.85
C ALA A 428 18.84 5.21 9.01
N LYS A 429 18.15 4.23 9.61
CA LYS A 429 17.69 4.43 10.99
C LYS A 429 18.94 4.78 11.77
N ALA A 430 18.91 5.90 12.51
CA ALA A 430 20.00 6.26 13.41
C ALA A 430 20.43 4.99 14.13
N PRO A 431 21.67 4.50 13.91
CA PRO A 431 22.10 3.28 14.56
C PRO A 431 21.88 3.55 16.05
N PRO A 432 21.20 2.66 16.80
CA PRO A 432 21.25 2.80 18.24
C PRO A 432 22.75 2.85 18.56
N VAL A 433 23.18 3.85 19.33
CA VAL A 433 24.59 4.05 19.69
C VAL A 433 24.99 2.89 20.61
N ILE A 434 25.15 1.73 20.01
CA ILE A 434 25.50 0.47 20.60
C ILE A 434 26.68 0.05 19.73
N GLN A 435 27.89 0.16 20.30
CA GLN A 435 29.04 -0.51 19.71
C GLN A 435 28.63 -1.96 19.44
N PRO A 436 28.85 -2.49 18.23
CA PRO A 436 28.43 -3.84 17.89
C PRO A 436 29.02 -4.80 18.94
N THR A 437 28.16 -5.25 19.86
CA THR A 437 28.54 -6.25 20.83
C THR A 437 28.62 -7.58 20.08
N ALA A 438 29.39 -8.54 20.59
CA ALA A 438 29.43 -9.90 20.03
C ALA A 438 28.01 -10.51 19.91
N GLU A 439 27.07 -10.05 20.73
CA GLU A 439 25.66 -10.43 20.70
C GLU A 439 24.91 -9.95 19.45
N ILE A 440 25.16 -8.73 18.97
CA ILE A 440 24.54 -8.21 17.73
C ILE A 440 25.07 -8.99 16.52
N VAL A 441 26.37 -9.24 16.45
CA VAL A 441 26.98 -10.03 15.37
C VAL A 441 26.43 -11.47 15.36
N ALA A 442 26.23 -12.07 16.53
CA ALA A 442 25.62 -13.38 16.65
C ALA A 442 24.14 -13.38 16.22
N GLN A 443 23.37 -12.34 16.56
CA GLN A 443 21.99 -12.18 16.12
C GLN A 443 21.87 -12.02 14.60
N ASP A 444 22.76 -11.24 13.98
CA ASP A 444 22.77 -11.09 12.52
C ASP A 444 23.11 -12.41 11.82
N SER A 445 24.10 -13.18 12.33
CA SER A 445 24.41 -14.50 11.79
C SER A 445 23.23 -15.48 11.89
N ALA A 446 22.54 -15.50 13.04
CA ALA A 446 21.36 -16.34 13.23
C ALA A 446 20.20 -15.92 12.30
N ARG A 447 20.03 -14.61 12.08
CA ARG A 447 19.03 -14.08 11.14
C ARG A 447 19.31 -14.52 9.71
N THR A 448 20.57 -14.47 9.27
CA THR A 448 20.97 -14.93 7.93
C THR A 448 20.72 -16.43 7.75
N GLU A 449 20.99 -17.25 8.78
CA GLU A 449 20.72 -18.69 8.77
C GLU A 449 19.22 -19.00 8.63
N VAL A 450 18.38 -18.33 9.42
CA VAL A 450 16.90 -18.48 9.33
C VAL A 450 16.38 -18.07 7.96
N ILE A 451 16.91 -16.98 7.39
CA ILE A 451 16.53 -16.54 6.03
C ILE A 451 16.90 -17.62 4.99
N ALA A 452 18.09 -18.22 5.10
CA ALA A 452 18.52 -19.30 4.20
C ALA A 452 17.65 -20.57 4.33
N GLU A 453 17.25 -20.94 5.55
CA GLU A 453 16.36 -22.08 5.78
C GLU A 453 14.97 -21.85 5.15
N ILE A 454 14.40 -20.67 5.34
CA ILE A 454 13.13 -20.28 4.72
C ILE A 454 13.21 -20.37 3.19
N GLN A 455 14.33 -19.98 2.61
CA GLN A 455 14.57 -20.04 1.17
C GLN A 455 14.64 -21.48 0.64
N ASP A 456 15.26 -22.39 1.37
CA ASP A 456 15.32 -23.80 0.99
C ASP A 456 13.92 -24.44 1.02
N VAL A 457 13.12 -24.14 2.04
CA VAL A 457 11.71 -24.60 2.14
C VAL A 457 10.89 -24.12 0.95
N ILE A 458 11.00 -22.83 0.57
CA ILE A 458 10.30 -22.27 -0.60
C ILE A 458 10.75 -22.95 -1.89
N SER A 459 12.06 -23.10 -2.07
CA SER A 459 12.64 -23.71 -3.27
C SER A 459 12.19 -25.17 -3.44
N ASN A 460 12.15 -25.93 -2.35
CA ASN A 460 11.69 -27.32 -2.33
C ASN A 460 10.17 -27.42 -2.60
N PHE A 461 9.38 -26.48 -2.07
CA PHE A 461 7.96 -26.36 -2.39
C PHE A 461 7.74 -26.08 -3.90
N ALA A 462 8.48 -25.15 -4.48
CA ALA A 462 8.40 -24.83 -5.91
C ALA A 462 8.79 -26.03 -6.80
N LYS A 463 9.86 -26.76 -6.45
CA LYS A 463 10.31 -27.96 -7.17
C LYS A 463 9.27 -29.09 -7.13
N SER A 464 8.66 -29.35 -5.97
CA SER A 464 7.64 -30.41 -5.83
C SER A 464 6.36 -30.09 -6.62
N HIS A 465 5.99 -28.81 -6.74
CA HIS A 465 4.79 -28.40 -7.47
C HIS A 465 5.00 -28.24 -8.97
N SER A 466 6.23 -27.96 -9.42
CA SER A 466 6.60 -27.91 -10.84
C SER A 466 6.92 -29.30 -11.43
N GLY A 467 7.51 -30.20 -10.63
CA GLY A 467 7.97 -31.52 -11.08
C GLY A 467 6.89 -32.60 -11.28
N GLY A 468 5.63 -32.35 -10.89
CA GLY A 468 4.54 -33.35 -10.93
C GLY A 468 3.99 -33.70 -12.33
N ARG A 469 4.67 -33.36 -13.44
CA ARG A 469 4.15 -33.56 -14.81
C ARG A 469 5.23 -33.86 -15.85
N THR A 470 5.69 -35.11 -15.92
CA THR A 470 6.32 -35.69 -17.12
C THR A 470 5.98 -37.17 -17.34
N GLY A 471 4.91 -37.69 -16.74
CA GLY A 471 4.51 -39.09 -16.91
C GLY A 471 3.02 -39.28 -17.14
N VAL A 472 2.53 -38.94 -18.33
CA VAL A 472 1.38 -39.59 -19.02
C VAL A 472 1.63 -39.52 -20.52
#